data_AF-A0A2E9A6A2-F1
#
_entry.id   AF-A0A2E9A6A2-F1
#
_cell.length_a   1.000
_cell.length_b   1.000
_cell.length_c   1.000
_cell.angle_alpha   90.00
_cell.angle_beta   90.00
_cell.angle_gamma   90.00
#
_symmetry.space_group_name_H-M   'P 1'
#
loop_
_entity.id
_entity.type
_entity.pdbx_description
1 polymer ?
#
loop_
_entity_poly.entity_id
_entity_poly.type
_entity_poly.pdbx_seq_one_letter_code
_entity_poly.pdbx_strand_id
1 'polypeptide(L)'
;MRFKMQTLSKTAFAEYITEIALSVYDFHERFNLPAVDSANNKDLGLKILRDRLVLLNEEIGEQAWELNRSRFDEAVVESADVAFIAIGTLCSLGILAKSAAISVKNNNDSKSSSTHHIDSRSGKLIKTKKQS
;
A
#
# COMPACT_ATOMS: atom_id res chain seq x y z
N MET A 1 -28.81 4.29 -17.88
CA MET A 1 -28.70 4.19 -16.40
C MET A 1 -27.58 5.13 -15.97
N ARG A 2 -27.87 6.21 -15.24
CA ARG A 2 -26.82 7.08 -14.67
C ARG A 2 -26.37 6.45 -13.36
N PHE A 3 -25.17 5.86 -13.32
CA PHE A 3 -24.55 5.50 -12.05
C PHE A 3 -24.36 6.79 -11.25
N LYS A 4 -25.01 6.91 -10.09
CA LYS A 4 -24.63 7.96 -9.12
C LYS A 4 -23.25 7.57 -8.60
N MET A 5 -22.21 8.28 -9.05
CA MET A 5 -20.92 8.27 -8.38
C MET A 5 -21.15 8.78 -6.94
N GLN A 6 -21.25 7.86 -5.99
CA GLN A 6 -21.03 8.23 -4.59
C GLN A 6 -19.53 8.44 -4.44
N THR A 7 -19.10 9.70 -4.41
CA THR A 7 -17.71 10.04 -4.17
C THR A 7 -17.47 10.14 -2.68
N LEU A 8 -16.56 9.31 -2.16
CA LEU A 8 -16.05 9.46 -0.81
C LEU A 8 -15.31 10.80 -0.69
N SER A 9 -15.55 11.53 0.41
CA SER A 9 -14.81 12.77 0.64
C SER A 9 -13.34 12.46 0.95
N LYS A 10 -12.44 13.43 0.69
CA LYS A 10 -11.02 13.27 1.04
C LYS A 10 -10.81 12.94 2.51
N THR A 11 -11.59 13.57 3.39
CA THR A 11 -11.52 13.35 4.84
C THR A 11 -11.99 11.96 5.21
N ALA A 12 -13.14 11.54 4.70
CA ALA A 12 -13.67 10.19 4.95
C ALA A 12 -12.73 9.10 4.41
N PHE A 13 -12.06 9.35 3.28
CA PHE A 13 -11.01 8.46 2.77
C PHE A 13 -9.83 8.36 3.75
N ALA A 14 -9.33 9.48 4.25
CA ALA A 14 -8.22 9.49 5.19
C ALA A 14 -8.59 8.81 6.53
N GLU A 15 -9.83 8.97 6.99
CA GLU A 15 -10.35 8.38 8.23
C GLU A 15 -10.30 6.85 8.17
N TYR A 16 -10.93 6.21 7.18
CA TYR A 16 -10.95 4.74 7.14
C TYR A 16 -9.55 4.14 6.91
N ILE A 17 -8.67 4.81 6.15
CA ILE A 17 -7.28 4.37 5.98
C ILE A 17 -6.53 4.44 7.33
N THR A 18 -6.81 5.48 8.12
CA THR A 18 -6.26 5.61 9.48
C THR A 18 -6.79 4.51 10.38
N GLU A 19 -8.09 4.20 10.33
CA GLU A 19 -8.69 3.10 11.11
C GLU A 19 -8.03 1.75 10.81
N ILE A 20 -7.79 1.43 9.53
CA ILE A 20 -7.06 0.20 9.15
C ILE A 20 -5.64 0.23 9.72
N ALA A 21 -4.93 1.35 9.59
CA ALA A 21 -3.56 1.45 10.10
C ALA A 21 -3.47 1.28 11.62
N LEU A 22 -4.44 1.83 12.37
CA LEU A 22 -4.55 1.63 13.80
C LEU A 22 -4.87 0.17 14.14
N SER A 23 -5.81 -0.46 13.42
CA SER A 23 -6.13 -1.88 13.62
C SER A 23 -4.93 -2.80 13.35
N VAL A 24 -4.09 -2.47 12.37
CA VAL A 24 -2.83 -3.20 12.11
C VAL A 24 -1.88 -3.05 13.30
N TYR A 25 -1.70 -1.84 13.81
CA TYR A 25 -0.85 -1.60 14.97
C TYR A 25 -1.33 -2.41 16.19
N ASP A 26 -2.63 -2.35 16.48
CA ASP A 26 -3.25 -3.12 17.57
C ASP A 26 -3.14 -4.64 17.36
N PHE A 27 -3.22 -5.10 16.11
CA PHE A 27 -2.94 -6.51 15.78
C PHE A 27 -1.51 -6.89 16.17
N HIS A 28 -0.52 -6.09 15.79
CA HIS A 28 0.87 -6.35 16.14
C HIS A 28 1.10 -6.39 17.66
N GLU A 29 0.50 -5.47 18.41
CA GLU A 29 0.56 -5.47 19.88
C GLU A 29 -0.12 -6.72 20.48
N ARG A 30 -1.34 -7.07 20.02
CA ARG A 30 -2.08 -8.24 20.50
C ARG A 30 -1.34 -9.55 20.31
N PHE A 31 -0.60 -9.68 19.21
CA PHE A 31 0.13 -10.91 18.87
C PHE A 31 1.64 -10.84 19.18
N ASN A 32 2.09 -9.78 19.87
CA ASN A 32 3.49 -9.57 20.24
C ASN A 32 4.44 -9.66 19.03
N LEU A 33 4.11 -8.92 17.97
CA LEU A 33 4.86 -8.80 16.73
C LEU A 33 5.56 -7.42 16.67
N PRO A 34 6.55 -7.16 17.54
CA PRO A 34 7.13 -5.84 17.69
C PRO A 34 7.80 -5.38 16.39
N ALA A 35 7.75 -4.07 16.17
CA ALA A 35 8.59 -3.44 15.16
C ALA A 35 10.07 -3.69 15.50
N VAL A 36 10.85 -4.00 14.49
CA VAL A 36 12.28 -4.26 14.64
C VAL A 36 13.05 -3.10 14.05
N ASP A 37 13.85 -2.43 14.90
CA ASP A 37 14.78 -1.42 14.42
C ASP A 37 15.94 -2.09 13.66
N SER A 38 15.75 -2.21 12.36
CA SER A 38 16.74 -2.75 11.43
C SER A 38 17.65 -1.66 10.85
N ALA A 39 17.60 -0.41 11.35
CA ALA A 39 18.43 0.70 10.84
C ALA A 39 19.92 0.34 10.82
N ASN A 40 20.37 -0.43 11.82
CA ASN A 40 21.75 -0.88 11.95
C ASN A 40 21.98 -2.35 11.60
N ASN A 41 20.94 -3.08 11.17
CA ASN A 41 21.03 -4.50 10.82
C ASN A 41 20.25 -4.82 9.54
N LYS A 42 20.95 -4.68 8.41
CA LYS A 42 20.39 -4.91 7.06
C LYS A 42 19.92 -6.35 6.85
N ASP A 43 20.64 -7.33 7.38
CA ASP A 43 20.27 -8.74 7.21
C ASP A 43 18.96 -9.06 7.92
N LEU A 44 18.75 -8.48 9.11
CA LEU A 44 17.48 -8.56 9.84
C LEU A 44 16.35 -7.87 9.07
N GLY A 45 16.59 -6.68 8.53
CA GLY A 45 15.61 -5.97 7.68
C GLY A 45 15.24 -6.78 6.42
N LEU A 46 16.22 -7.39 5.76
CA LEU A 46 16.00 -8.27 4.61
C LEU A 46 15.23 -9.53 4.99
N LYS A 47 15.52 -10.13 6.15
CA LYS A 47 14.76 -11.27 6.65
C LYS A 47 13.29 -10.90 6.87
N ILE A 48 13.01 -9.78 7.55
CA ILE A 48 11.64 -9.30 7.76
C ILE A 48 10.94 -9.08 6.42
N LEU A 49 11.58 -8.42 5.46
CA LEU A 49 11.00 -8.21 4.13
C LEU A 49 10.69 -9.53 3.40
N ARG A 50 11.56 -10.54 3.51
CA ARG A 50 11.32 -11.87 2.92
C ARG A 50 10.15 -12.58 3.60
N ASP A 51 10.11 -12.57 4.93
CA ASP A 51 9.03 -13.20 5.70
C ASP A 51 7.67 -12.54 5.37
N ARG A 52 7.64 -11.21 5.24
CA ARG A 52 6.43 -10.45 4.86
C ARG A 52 6.06 -10.59 3.38
N LEU A 53 7.03 -10.83 2.49
CA LEU A 53 6.76 -11.04 1.07
C LEU A 53 5.92 -12.29 0.82
N VAL A 54 6.09 -13.34 1.64
CA VAL A 54 5.26 -14.55 1.55
C VAL A 54 3.78 -14.20 1.79
N LEU A 55 3.51 -13.46 2.86
CA LEU A 55 2.15 -13.01 3.21
C LEU A 55 1.57 -12.09 2.13
N LEU A 56 2.35 -11.13 1.63
CA LEU A 56 1.89 -10.26 0.55
C LEU A 56 1.52 -11.03 -0.72
N ASN A 57 2.29 -12.07 -1.07
CA ASN A 57 2.00 -12.88 -2.25
C ASN A 57 0.75 -13.74 -2.07
N GLU A 58 0.45 -14.16 -0.85
CA GLU A 58 -0.78 -14.89 -0.51
C GLU A 58 -2.00 -14.02 -0.79
N GLU A 59 -2.09 -12.84 -0.18
CA GLU A 59 -3.24 -11.92 -0.35
C GLU A 59 -3.39 -11.46 -1.83
N ILE A 60 -2.28 -11.18 -2.52
CA ILE A 60 -2.32 -10.84 -3.95
C ILE A 60 -2.84 -12.03 -4.78
N GLY A 61 -2.48 -13.25 -4.39
CA GLY A 61 -2.96 -14.48 -5.01
C GLY A 61 -4.46 -14.66 -4.84
N GLU A 62 -4.98 -14.45 -3.63
CA GLU A 62 -6.41 -14.53 -3.30
C GLU A 62 -7.21 -13.45 -4.04
N GLN A 63 -6.73 -12.20 -4.03
CA GLN A 63 -7.30 -11.12 -4.83
C GLN A 63 -7.38 -11.48 -6.32
N ALA A 64 -6.28 -11.98 -6.90
CA ALA A 64 -6.26 -12.39 -8.30
C ALA A 64 -7.20 -13.57 -8.57
N TRP A 65 -7.33 -14.49 -7.63
CA TRP A 65 -8.23 -15.65 -7.73
C TRP A 65 -9.70 -15.24 -7.80
N GLU A 66 -10.12 -14.31 -6.94
CA GLU A 66 -11.49 -13.78 -6.90
C GLU A 66 -11.80 -12.92 -8.13
N LEU A 67 -10.85 -12.09 -8.58
CA LEU A 67 -10.96 -11.34 -9.86
C LEU A 67 -11.17 -12.27 -11.06
N ASN A 68 -10.39 -13.35 -11.15
CA ASN A 68 -10.50 -14.33 -12.23
C ASN A 68 -11.85 -15.08 -12.21
N ARG A 69 -12.58 -15.03 -11.09
CA ARG A 69 -13.92 -15.62 -10.92
C ARG A 69 -15.05 -14.62 -11.04
N SER A 70 -14.74 -13.36 -11.38
CA SER A 70 -15.71 -12.27 -11.44
C SER A 70 -16.47 -12.06 -10.12
N ARG A 71 -15.84 -12.41 -9.00
CA ARG A 71 -16.34 -12.21 -7.64
C ARG A 71 -15.87 -10.86 -7.12
N PHE A 72 -16.58 -9.84 -7.56
CA PHE A 72 -16.14 -8.45 -7.40
C PHE A 72 -16.10 -8.01 -5.94
N ASP A 73 -17.12 -8.34 -5.16
CA ASP A 73 -17.22 -7.91 -3.76
C ASP A 73 -16.11 -8.57 -2.93
N GLU A 74 -15.84 -9.85 -3.18
CA GLU A 74 -14.74 -10.60 -2.58
C GLU A 74 -13.38 -10.01 -2.98
N ALA A 75 -13.16 -9.73 -4.27
CA ALA A 75 -11.93 -9.09 -4.72
C ALA A 75 -11.69 -7.71 -4.08
N VAL A 76 -12.76 -6.98 -3.72
CA VAL A 76 -12.65 -5.72 -2.97
C VAL A 76 -12.22 -5.98 -1.52
N VAL A 77 -12.73 -7.03 -0.88
CA VAL A 77 -12.28 -7.46 0.46
C VAL A 77 -10.80 -7.85 0.43
N GLU A 78 -10.39 -8.70 -0.51
CA GLU A 78 -8.99 -9.12 -0.67
C GLU A 78 -8.06 -7.92 -0.96
N SER A 79 -8.57 -6.87 -1.60
CA SER A 79 -7.82 -5.62 -1.79
C SER A 79 -7.50 -4.92 -0.46
N ALA A 80 -8.40 -5.01 0.51
CA ALA A 80 -8.19 -4.50 1.87
C ALA A 80 -7.20 -5.38 2.63
N ASP A 81 -7.21 -6.69 2.44
CA ASP A 81 -6.27 -7.62 3.08
C ASP A 81 -4.83 -7.41 2.56
N VAL A 82 -4.65 -7.22 1.25
CA VAL A 82 -3.37 -6.77 0.66
C VAL A 82 -2.89 -5.48 1.34
N ALA A 83 -3.78 -4.50 1.55
CA ALA A 83 -3.42 -3.26 2.23
C ALA A 83 -3.05 -3.49 3.69
N PHE A 84 -3.77 -4.36 4.41
CA PHE A 84 -3.51 -4.72 5.80
C PHE A 84 -2.10 -5.31 5.95
N ILE A 85 -1.71 -6.24 5.09
CA ILE A 85 -0.38 -6.85 5.11
C ILE A 85 0.72 -5.85 4.70
N ALA A 86 0.46 -4.98 3.72
CA ALA A 86 1.39 -3.95 3.30
C ALA A 86 1.67 -2.93 4.42
N ILE A 87 0.62 -2.47 5.11
CA ILE A 87 0.75 -1.58 6.28
C ILE A 87 1.47 -2.31 7.43
N GLY A 88 1.14 -3.59 7.68
CA GLY A 88 1.83 -4.40 8.71
C GLY A 88 3.32 -4.59 8.41
N THR A 89 3.70 -4.60 7.13
CA THR A 89 5.11 -4.63 6.71
C THR A 89 5.82 -3.32 7.06
N LEU A 90 5.18 -2.17 6.85
CA LEU A 90 5.71 -0.88 7.28
C LEU A 90 5.79 -0.80 8.82
N CYS A 91 4.78 -1.30 9.52
CA CYS A 91 4.77 -1.37 10.99
C CYS A 91 5.96 -2.20 11.51
N SER A 92 6.21 -3.38 10.93
CA SER A 92 7.31 -4.27 11.30
C SER A 92 8.70 -3.64 11.16
N LEU A 93 8.87 -2.71 10.22
CA LEU A 93 10.14 -2.05 9.91
C LEU A 93 10.34 -0.71 10.67
N GLY A 94 9.32 -0.23 11.36
CA GLY A 94 9.40 0.94 12.24
C GLY A 94 9.93 2.22 11.56
N ILE A 95 10.97 2.83 12.16
CA ILE A 95 11.49 4.16 11.76
C ILE A 95 12.03 4.18 10.32
N LEU A 96 12.64 3.08 9.86
CA LEU A 96 13.12 2.97 8.48
C LEU A 96 11.96 3.09 7.49
N ALA A 97 10.87 2.36 7.73
CA ALA A 97 9.68 2.41 6.89
C ALA A 97 9.00 3.78 6.94
N LYS A 98 8.94 4.44 8.11
CA LYS A 98 8.45 5.82 8.21
C LYS A 98 9.24 6.77 7.30
N SER A 99 10.57 6.70 7.34
CA SER A 99 11.43 7.55 6.50
C SER A 99 11.22 7.27 5.01
N ALA A 100 11.11 5.98 4.63
CA ALA A 100 10.82 5.57 3.27
C ALA A 100 9.44 6.06 2.79
N ALA A 101 8.40 5.93 3.62
CA ALA A 101 7.05 6.40 3.30
C ALA A 101 7.00 7.91 3.08
N ILE A 102 7.68 8.71 3.92
CA ILE A 102 7.79 10.17 3.74
C ILE A 102 8.50 10.50 2.42
N SER A 103 9.59 9.81 2.11
CA SER A 103 10.32 9.99 0.84
C SER A 103 9.43 9.70 -0.37
N VAL A 104 8.72 8.55 -0.35
CA VAL A 104 7.78 8.16 -1.42
C VAL A 104 6.65 9.17 -1.56
N LYS A 105 6.06 9.65 -0.46
CA LYS A 105 5.04 10.71 -0.47
C LYS A 105 5.58 11.96 -1.16
N ASN A 106 6.70 12.52 -0.69
CA ASN A 106 7.24 13.77 -1.22
C ASN A 106 7.61 13.65 -2.71
N ASN A 107 8.13 12.48 -3.13
CA ASN A 107 8.43 12.20 -4.53
C ASN A 107 7.18 12.11 -5.40
N ASN A 108 6.04 11.65 -4.88
CA ASN A 108 4.78 11.62 -5.63
C ASN A 108 4.07 12.97 -5.62
N ASP A 109 4.06 13.70 -4.50
CA ASP A 109 3.46 15.02 -4.37
C ASP A 109 4.14 16.07 -5.28
N SER A 110 5.43 15.89 -5.56
CA SER A 110 6.16 16.75 -6.50
C SER A 110 5.87 16.46 -7.98
N LYS A 111 5.14 15.38 -8.29
CA LYS A 111 4.72 15.10 -9.68
C LYS A 111 3.61 16.06 -10.06
N SER A 112 3.79 16.70 -11.21
CA SER A 112 2.83 17.63 -11.80
C SER A 112 2.48 17.22 -13.22
N SER A 113 1.35 17.71 -13.73
CA SER A 113 0.99 17.56 -15.15
C SER A 113 2.03 18.16 -16.11
N SER A 114 2.87 19.09 -15.64
CA SER A 114 3.99 19.65 -16.41
C SER A 114 5.22 18.74 -16.48
N THR A 115 5.36 17.79 -15.56
CA THR A 115 6.51 16.88 -15.49
C THR A 115 6.14 15.44 -15.82
N HIS A 116 4.84 15.11 -15.79
CA HIS A 116 4.33 13.77 -16.01
C HIS A 116 3.00 13.78 -16.78
N HIS A 117 2.73 12.72 -17.54
CA HIS A 117 1.45 12.47 -18.21
C HIS A 117 0.96 11.05 -17.90
N ILE A 118 -0.35 10.82 -18.02
CA ILE A 118 -0.93 9.48 -17.87
C ILE A 118 -0.78 8.75 -19.22
N ASP A 119 -0.16 7.58 -19.19
CA ASP A 119 -0.14 6.67 -20.32
C ASP A 119 -1.54 6.11 -20.58
N SER A 120 -2.06 6.35 -21.79
CA SER A 120 -3.44 5.99 -22.13
C SER A 120 -3.70 4.49 -22.21
N ARG A 121 -2.65 3.67 -22.30
CA ARG A 121 -2.77 2.20 -22.40
C ARG A 121 -2.80 1.52 -21.02
N SER A 122 -1.96 2.00 -20.11
CA SER A 122 -1.77 1.38 -18.78
C SER A 122 -2.37 2.18 -17.63
N GLY A 123 -2.77 3.43 -17.86
CA GLY A 123 -3.19 4.36 -16.79
C GLY A 123 -2.04 4.82 -15.89
N LYS A 124 -0.80 4.43 -16.18
CA LYS A 124 0.37 4.76 -15.36
C LYS A 124 0.81 6.21 -15.58
N LEU A 125 1.20 6.88 -14.51
CA LEU A 125 1.81 8.21 -14.57
C LEU A 125 3.29 8.10 -14.99
N ILE A 126 3.65 8.62 -16.17
CA ILE A 126 4.98 8.56 -16.79
C ILE A 126 5.62 9.95 -16.84
N LYS A 127 6.92 10.03 -16.55
CA LYS A 127 7.69 11.27 -16.65
C LYS A 127 7.80 11.72 -18.11
N THR A 128 7.43 12.97 -18.38
CA THR A 128 7.60 13.58 -19.70
C THR A 128 9.10 13.74 -19.95
N LYS A 129 9.65 13.06 -20.98
CA LYS A 129 11.04 13.27 -21.38
C LYS A 129 11.19 14.75 -21.76
N LYS A 130 12.16 15.46 -21.18
CA LYS A 130 12.59 16.74 -21.76
C LYS A 130 13.07 16.43 -23.18
N GLN A 131 12.47 17.07 -24.18
CA GLN A 131 13.13 17.21 -25.48
C GLN A 131 14.37 18.06 -25.21
N SER A 132 15.53 17.40 -25.20
CA SER A 132 16.85 18.03 -25.29
C SER A 132 17.11 18.43 -26.74
#